data_AF-A0A7X9DY02-F1
#
_entry.id   AF-A0A7X9DY02-F1
#
_cell.length_a   1.000
_cell.length_b   1.000
_cell.length_c   1.000
_cell.angle_alpha   90.00
_cell.angle_beta   90.00
_cell.angle_gamma   90.00
#
_symmetry.space_group_name_H-M   'P 1'
#
loop_
_entity.id
_entity.type
_entity.pdbx_description
1 polymer ?
#
loop_
_entity_poly.entity_id
_entity_poly.type
_entity_poly.pdbx_seq_one_letter_code
_entity_poly.pdbx_strand_id
1 'polypeptide(L)'
;MVRTHSLLLTFCTTFLLVAGCQDYAYEEQPNTVVREKRKTFHTSVAQKANILFVVDNSGSMAGEQAQLGQSFSAFRQVLDEKFGPGKYKIAVITTGMESDGCPACSTLSQKRSCINDTGENGRFQDLKGCIWEANACQPSTGSDQPSFDFQPDQTCRVVTSTNQNCFYDSSSYRGTVMVGVTGCGYERGLAPMRKALEGNLLDSYNSGFLDSDAVLAVAIISDEDDCGEVGDVAEKTRTQANICYYASKGVGPMGENVYPGTDKPYALTPVKDYYDFLMAKKGNKEGMVKFAAIVGVKDKNNPDTTVIEYESSTDTSQAKPACTTPPPCSSAAGYCHAFPGTRYIELYKMFAQTGNGFLDTICQNDFHETLLQIATFIACPAFFGLDQQILDPALANLILNGNTVPKYTCTSKEPIIECLGLDDTTTCPSGTTCVETWKYCPYGTHAQKNANGPVTCESGLPSGPDYPGGTLAFANHYDPCTFITQGAIDIELVYVPE
;
A
#
# COMPACT_ATOMS: atom_id res chain seq x y z
N MET A 1 32.48 70.15 -47.23
CA MET A 1 33.20 69.10 -48.00
C MET A 1 32.37 67.84 -47.90
N VAL A 2 31.84 67.16 -48.93
CA VAL A 2 31.81 67.30 -50.39
C VAL A 2 30.44 66.73 -50.83
N ARG A 3 29.86 67.37 -51.86
CA ARG A 3 28.82 66.98 -52.87
C ARG A 3 28.41 65.48 -52.94
N THR A 4 27.21 65.07 -53.40
CA THR A 4 26.42 65.52 -54.57
C THR A 4 25.06 64.78 -54.67
N HIS A 5 24.08 65.47 -55.27
CA HIS A 5 23.03 65.04 -56.23
C HIS A 5 21.68 64.41 -55.81
N SER A 6 20.66 65.10 -56.34
CA SER A 6 19.21 64.98 -56.33
C SER A 6 18.65 63.71 -56.98
N LEU A 7 17.46 63.29 -56.52
CA LEU A 7 16.45 62.64 -57.36
C LEU A 7 15.05 63.12 -56.94
N LEU A 8 14.28 63.60 -57.93
CA LEU A 8 12.88 64.01 -57.85
C LEU A 8 11.97 62.80 -57.59
N LEU A 9 10.84 62.98 -56.88
CA LEU A 9 9.55 62.46 -57.35
C LEU A 9 8.37 63.22 -56.73
N THR A 10 7.41 63.54 -57.59
CA THR A 10 6.35 64.54 -57.43
C THR A 10 5.09 63.98 -56.77
N PHE A 11 4.52 64.78 -55.86
CA PHE A 11 3.22 64.62 -55.19
C PHE A 11 2.04 64.74 -56.16
N CYS A 12 0.97 63.96 -55.96
CA CYS A 12 -0.37 64.36 -56.40
C CYS A 12 -1.47 63.83 -55.44
N THR A 13 -1.86 64.74 -54.56
CA THR A 13 -3.20 65.07 -54.04
C THR A 13 -4.30 64.02 -53.91
N THR A 14 -4.69 63.86 -52.65
CA THR A 14 -5.88 63.27 -52.03
C THR A 14 -7.23 63.84 -52.50
N PHE A 15 -8.23 62.96 -52.63
CA PHE A 15 -9.65 63.28 -52.54
C PHE A 15 -10.30 62.39 -51.47
N LEU A 16 -10.97 63.00 -50.50
CA LEU A 16 -11.74 62.34 -49.45
C LEU A 16 -13.01 61.69 -50.02
N LEU A 17 -13.28 60.45 -49.60
CA LEU A 17 -14.60 59.82 -49.66
C LEU A 17 -14.91 59.29 -48.25
N VAL A 18 -16.00 59.79 -47.68
CA VAL A 18 -16.58 59.28 -46.43
C VAL A 18 -17.50 58.12 -46.80
N ALA A 19 -17.22 56.92 -46.30
CA ALA A 19 -18.14 55.79 -46.26
C ALA A 19 -18.05 55.14 -44.88
N GLY A 20 -19.20 54.93 -44.25
CA GLY A 20 -19.37 54.68 -42.82
C GLY A 20 -18.77 53.40 -42.28
N CYS A 21 -18.46 53.42 -40.98
CA CYS A 21 -18.20 52.23 -40.18
C CYS A 21 -19.42 51.31 -40.26
N GLN A 22 -19.23 50.10 -40.77
CA GLN A 22 -20.10 49.00 -40.38
C GLN A 22 -19.60 48.53 -39.01
N ASP A 23 -20.47 48.59 -38.00
CA ASP A 23 -20.28 47.85 -36.75
C ASP A 23 -20.33 46.37 -37.12
N TYR A 24 -19.16 45.77 -37.32
CA TYR A 24 -19.03 44.34 -37.23
C TYR A 24 -19.11 43.99 -35.75
N ALA A 25 -20.28 43.52 -35.31
CA ALA A 25 -20.36 42.77 -34.07
C ALA A 25 -19.44 41.55 -34.24
N TYR A 26 -18.23 41.65 -33.70
CA TYR A 26 -17.34 40.51 -33.55
C TYR A 26 -17.97 39.62 -32.49
N GLU A 27 -18.74 38.64 -32.95
CA GLU A 27 -19.20 37.55 -32.11
C GLU A 27 -17.96 36.68 -31.85
N GLU A 28 -17.30 36.88 -30.70
CA GLU A 28 -16.31 35.94 -30.21
C GLU A 28 -16.99 34.58 -30.13
N GLN A 29 -16.59 33.65 -31.00
CA GLN A 29 -16.93 32.25 -30.80
C GLN A 29 -16.43 31.88 -29.40
N PRO A 30 -17.28 31.28 -28.54
CA PRO A 30 -16.84 30.89 -27.22
C PRO A 30 -15.65 29.95 -27.41
N ASN A 31 -14.49 30.38 -26.92
CA ASN A 31 -13.36 29.50 -26.70
C ASN A 31 -13.78 28.49 -25.64
N THR A 32 -14.51 27.44 -26.03
CA THR A 32 -14.56 26.20 -25.28
C THR A 32 -13.18 25.57 -25.44
N VAL A 33 -12.21 26.07 -24.67
CA VAL A 33 -10.90 25.42 -24.54
C VAL A 33 -11.18 24.11 -23.83
N VAL A 34 -11.39 23.05 -24.61
CA VAL A 34 -11.37 21.68 -24.11
C VAL A 34 -9.96 21.48 -23.55
N ARG A 35 -9.83 21.53 -22.22
CA ARG A 35 -8.54 21.32 -21.56
C ARG A 35 -8.34 19.82 -21.38
N GLU A 36 -7.49 19.25 -22.23
CA GLU A 36 -6.99 17.90 -22.04
C GLU A 36 -6.25 17.80 -20.70
N LYS A 37 -6.51 16.72 -19.97
CA LYS A 37 -5.81 16.33 -18.75
C LYS A 37 -5.05 15.03 -19.01
N ARG A 38 -3.90 14.90 -18.35
CA ARG A 38 -3.06 13.69 -18.35
C ARG A 38 -3.14 13.03 -16.98
N LYS A 39 -3.41 11.72 -16.96
CA LYS A 39 -3.27 10.87 -15.77
C LYS A 39 -2.28 9.77 -16.11
N THR A 40 -1.23 9.65 -15.30
CA THR A 40 -0.24 8.59 -15.45
C THR A 40 -0.44 7.54 -14.37
N PHE A 41 -0.36 6.28 -14.75
CA PHE A 41 -0.29 5.13 -13.86
C PHE A 41 1.08 4.50 -14.04
N HIS A 42 1.78 4.32 -12.92
CA HIS A 42 3.05 3.59 -12.89
C HIS A 42 2.87 2.33 -12.04
N THR A 43 3.14 1.16 -12.61
CA THR A 43 3.17 -0.10 -11.85
C THR A 43 4.26 -1.00 -12.40
N SER A 44 4.99 -1.72 -11.55
CA SER A 44 5.86 -2.80 -12.03
C SER A 44 5.10 -4.11 -12.09
N VAL A 45 5.40 -4.93 -13.10
CA VAL A 45 4.92 -6.32 -13.16
C VAL A 45 6.00 -7.23 -12.62
N ALA A 46 5.64 -7.94 -11.57
CA ALA A 46 6.38 -9.12 -11.12
C ALA A 46 5.44 -10.32 -11.18
N GLN A 47 5.93 -11.42 -11.76
CA GLN A 47 5.23 -12.71 -11.79
C GLN A 47 5.29 -13.44 -10.45
N LYS A 48 6.01 -12.89 -9.47
CA LYS A 48 6.19 -13.44 -8.13
C LYS A 48 6.07 -12.35 -7.07
N ALA A 49 5.73 -12.73 -5.84
CA ALA A 49 5.68 -11.84 -4.70
C ALA A 49 6.40 -12.41 -3.47
N ASN A 50 7.15 -11.58 -2.75
CA ASN A 50 7.62 -11.86 -1.41
C ASN A 50 6.93 -10.89 -0.46
N ILE A 51 6.19 -11.41 0.51
CA ILE A 51 5.27 -10.63 1.34
C ILE A 51 5.71 -10.80 2.80
N LEU A 52 6.14 -9.71 3.43
CA LEU A 52 6.55 -9.69 4.82
C LEU A 52 5.45 -9.05 5.66
N PHE A 53 4.86 -9.81 6.57
CA PHE A 53 4.00 -9.28 7.61
C PHE A 53 4.83 -8.96 8.85
N VAL A 54 4.71 -7.73 9.35
CA VAL A 54 5.22 -7.29 10.65
C VAL A 54 4.02 -7.14 11.55
N VAL A 55 3.85 -8.07 12.49
CA VAL A 55 2.67 -8.13 13.34
C VAL A 55 3.06 -7.75 14.75
N ASP A 56 2.38 -6.74 15.28
CA ASP A 56 2.58 -6.31 16.65
C ASP A 56 2.13 -7.40 17.63
N ASN A 57 3.00 -7.64 18.61
CA ASN A 57 2.80 -8.60 19.69
C ASN A 57 2.65 -7.92 21.05
N SER A 58 2.25 -6.65 21.06
CA SER A 58 1.79 -5.91 22.25
C SER A 58 0.56 -6.55 22.90
N GLY A 59 0.29 -6.15 24.15
CA GLY A 59 -0.79 -6.70 24.99
C GLY A 59 -2.19 -6.60 24.40
N SER A 60 -2.45 -5.55 23.63
CA SER A 60 -3.76 -5.23 23.06
C SER A 60 -4.10 -6.08 21.84
N MET A 61 -3.11 -6.61 21.13
CA MET A 61 -3.25 -7.12 19.77
C MET A 61 -3.94 -8.49 19.63
N ALA A 62 -4.46 -9.08 20.71
CA ALA A 62 -5.06 -10.41 20.68
C ALA A 62 -6.27 -10.48 19.73
N GLY A 63 -7.14 -9.47 19.79
CA GLY A 63 -8.34 -9.40 18.95
C GLY A 63 -7.98 -9.21 17.48
N GLU A 64 -7.06 -8.30 17.21
CA GLU A 64 -6.58 -7.92 15.90
C GLU A 64 -5.86 -9.10 15.22
N GLN A 65 -4.98 -9.82 15.95
CA GLN A 65 -4.33 -11.04 15.44
C GLN A 65 -5.34 -12.12 15.06
N ALA A 66 -6.35 -12.34 15.90
CA ALA A 66 -7.39 -13.33 15.64
C ALA A 66 -8.22 -12.97 14.39
N GLN A 67 -8.64 -11.71 14.27
CA GLN A 67 -9.38 -11.21 13.10
C GLN A 67 -8.51 -11.30 11.83
N LEU A 68 -7.24 -10.89 11.91
CA LEU A 68 -6.29 -10.97 10.80
C LEU A 68 -6.12 -12.42 10.30
N GLY A 69 -5.98 -13.37 11.23
CA GLY A 69 -5.92 -14.80 10.91
C GLY A 69 -7.19 -15.30 10.23
N GLN A 70 -8.35 -15.02 10.81
CA GLN A 70 -9.65 -15.44 10.26
C GLN A 70 -9.93 -14.87 8.86
N SER A 71 -9.50 -13.65 8.58
CA SER A 71 -9.68 -12.99 7.29
C SER A 71 -8.68 -13.45 6.21
N PHE A 72 -7.66 -14.25 6.56
CA PHE A 72 -6.60 -14.66 5.62
C PHE A 72 -7.10 -15.41 4.38
N SER A 73 -8.26 -16.07 4.47
CA SER A 73 -8.86 -16.77 3.33
C SER A 73 -9.13 -15.86 2.13
N ALA A 74 -9.49 -14.59 2.37
CA ALA A 74 -9.67 -13.58 1.31
C ALA A 74 -8.35 -13.25 0.62
N PHE A 75 -7.31 -13.04 1.42
CA PHE A 75 -5.96 -12.72 0.97
C PHE A 75 -5.40 -13.80 0.04
N ARG A 76 -5.43 -15.06 0.50
CA ARG A 76 -4.84 -16.18 -0.24
C ARG A 76 -5.57 -16.48 -1.54
N GLN A 77 -6.90 -16.32 -1.58
CA GLN A 77 -7.68 -16.56 -2.80
C GLN A 77 -7.20 -15.64 -3.93
N VAL A 78 -6.98 -14.36 -3.62
CA VAL A 78 -6.46 -13.39 -4.60
C VAL A 78 -5.03 -13.73 -4.99
N LEU A 79 -4.15 -14.11 -4.06
CA LEU A 79 -2.78 -14.48 -4.41
C LEU A 79 -2.72 -15.72 -5.31
N ASP A 80 -3.53 -16.74 -5.02
CA ASP A 80 -3.63 -17.96 -5.83
C ASP A 80 -4.17 -17.65 -7.22
N GLU A 81 -5.15 -16.75 -7.34
CA GLU A 81 -5.70 -16.30 -8.62
C GLU A 81 -4.68 -15.48 -9.43
N LYS A 82 -4.02 -14.50 -8.80
CA LYS A 82 -3.16 -13.53 -9.50
C LYS A 82 -1.77 -14.05 -9.80
N PHE A 83 -1.18 -14.82 -8.90
CA PHE A 83 0.17 -15.34 -9.07
C PHE A 83 0.13 -16.82 -9.50
N GLY A 84 -0.67 -17.64 -8.82
CA GLY A 84 -0.70 -19.08 -9.00
C GLY A 84 0.34 -19.83 -8.15
N PRO A 85 0.38 -21.17 -8.27
CA PRO A 85 1.18 -22.02 -7.39
C PRO A 85 2.68 -21.69 -7.43
N GLY A 86 3.32 -21.66 -6.27
CA GLY A 86 4.78 -21.49 -6.11
C GLY A 86 5.33 -20.10 -6.45
N LYS A 87 4.46 -19.11 -6.70
CA LYS A 87 4.87 -17.76 -7.13
C LYS A 87 4.77 -16.70 -6.04
N TYR A 88 4.25 -17.00 -4.86
CA TYR A 88 4.34 -16.10 -3.71
C TYR A 88 4.95 -16.78 -2.50
N LYS A 89 5.58 -15.96 -1.66
CA LYS A 89 6.15 -16.33 -0.37
C LYS A 89 5.65 -15.34 0.67
N ILE A 90 5.19 -15.81 1.81
CA ILE A 90 4.77 -14.99 2.93
C ILE A 90 5.63 -15.36 4.14
N ALA A 91 6.12 -14.35 4.86
CA ALA A 91 6.82 -14.53 6.12
C ALA A 91 6.24 -13.57 7.17
N VAL A 92 6.31 -13.95 8.43
CA VAL A 92 5.84 -13.14 9.57
C VAL A 92 7.01 -12.86 10.50
N ILE A 93 7.12 -11.62 10.97
CA ILE A 93 7.98 -11.20 12.09
C ILE A 93 7.15 -10.37 13.08
N THR A 94 7.71 -10.09 14.26
CA THR A 94 7.09 -9.18 15.24
C THR A 94 7.70 -7.78 15.20
N THR A 95 7.10 -6.86 15.96
CA THR A 95 7.64 -5.53 16.27
C THR A 95 8.79 -5.56 17.28
N GLY A 96 9.07 -6.71 17.90
CA GLY A 96 10.11 -6.88 18.90
C GLY A 96 11.54 -6.79 18.36
N MET A 97 12.39 -6.17 19.17
CA MET A 97 13.85 -6.12 19.00
C MET A 97 14.50 -6.39 20.36
N GLU A 98 15.57 -7.18 20.39
CA GLU A 98 16.36 -7.37 21.61
C GLU A 98 17.08 -6.07 21.99
N SER A 99 16.89 -5.64 23.22
CA SER A 99 17.50 -4.43 23.78
C SER A 99 17.63 -4.54 25.30
N ASP A 100 18.14 -3.49 25.95
CA ASP A 100 18.21 -3.46 27.41
C ASP A 100 16.80 -3.60 28.02
N GLY A 101 15.83 -2.83 27.54
CA GLY A 101 14.42 -2.85 27.90
C GLY A 101 13.67 -4.10 27.47
N CYS A 102 14.14 -4.77 26.42
CA CYS A 102 13.55 -5.94 25.80
C CYS A 102 14.58 -7.09 25.73
N PRO A 103 14.99 -7.71 26.86
CA PRO A 103 16.10 -8.66 26.86
C PRO A 103 15.74 -9.98 26.16
N ALA A 104 16.77 -10.74 25.76
CA ALA A 104 16.61 -12.03 25.11
C ALA A 104 15.73 -13.01 25.90
N CYS A 105 14.91 -13.72 25.15
CA CYS A 105 13.92 -14.69 25.59
C CYS A 105 14.46 -15.85 26.41
N SER A 106 15.72 -16.21 26.19
CA SER A 106 16.43 -17.28 26.91
C SER A 106 16.72 -16.95 28.38
N THR A 107 16.60 -15.68 28.77
CA THR A 107 16.96 -15.19 30.12
C THR A 107 15.78 -15.02 31.06
N LEU A 108 14.54 -15.12 30.56
CA LEU A 108 13.33 -14.92 31.34
C LEU A 108 12.62 -16.25 31.60
N SER A 109 12.04 -16.41 32.79
CA SER A 109 10.99 -17.42 33.08
C SER A 109 9.71 -17.24 32.25
N GLN A 110 9.72 -16.27 31.33
CA GLN A 110 8.66 -15.89 30.39
C GLN A 110 8.80 -16.61 29.05
N LYS A 111 8.83 -17.95 29.05
CA LYS A 111 8.62 -18.77 27.82
C LYS A 111 7.28 -18.51 27.11
N ARG A 112 6.42 -17.65 27.67
CA ARG A 112 5.13 -17.22 27.12
C ARG A 112 5.23 -15.92 26.31
N SER A 113 6.37 -15.21 26.36
CA SER A 113 6.54 -13.86 25.80
C SER A 113 7.23 -13.78 24.46
N CYS A 114 8.00 -14.80 24.16
CA CYS A 114 8.90 -14.77 23.04
C CYS A 114 8.66 -15.92 22.11
N ILE A 115 8.57 -15.56 20.85
CA ILE A 115 8.38 -16.51 19.78
C ILE A 115 9.70 -17.19 19.37
N ASN A 116 10.83 -16.49 19.51
CA ASN A 116 12.10 -16.93 18.95
C ASN A 116 13.16 -17.12 20.05
N ASP A 117 13.80 -18.29 20.05
CA ASP A 117 14.87 -18.64 21.02
C ASP A 117 16.07 -17.69 20.97
N THR A 118 16.26 -17.00 19.84
CA THR A 118 17.32 -16.01 19.60
C THR A 118 16.84 -14.56 19.77
N GLY A 119 15.70 -14.35 20.43
CA GLY A 119 15.08 -13.04 20.52
C GLY A 119 14.24 -12.70 19.29
N GLU A 120 13.39 -11.70 19.46
CA GLU A 120 12.61 -11.08 18.38
C GLU A 120 13.51 -10.05 17.73
N ASN A 121 14.08 -10.35 16.56
CA ASN A 121 15.11 -9.56 15.90
C ASN A 121 14.99 -9.67 14.36
N GLY A 122 13.76 -9.64 13.84
CA GLY A 122 13.49 -9.84 12.41
C GLY A 122 13.64 -11.28 11.90
N ARG A 123 13.85 -12.26 12.80
CA ARG A 123 13.83 -13.68 12.45
C ARG A 123 12.41 -14.11 12.07
N PHE A 124 12.23 -14.77 10.93
CA PHE A 124 10.92 -15.26 10.51
C PHE A 124 10.34 -16.27 11.50
N GLN A 125 9.05 -16.13 11.76
CA GLN A 125 8.28 -16.99 12.64
C GLN A 125 8.18 -18.41 12.09
N ASP A 126 8.59 -19.39 12.91
CA ASP A 126 8.40 -20.83 12.67
C ASP A 126 7.50 -21.51 13.73
N LEU A 127 6.94 -20.76 14.66
CA LEU A 127 5.93 -21.22 15.62
C LEU A 127 4.52 -20.88 15.12
N LYS A 128 3.61 -21.86 15.21
CA LYS A 128 2.17 -21.66 15.01
C LYS A 128 1.51 -21.40 16.36
N GLY A 129 1.15 -20.16 16.62
CA GLY A 129 0.45 -19.75 17.84
C GLY A 129 -1.06 -19.94 17.74
N CYS A 130 -1.75 -20.04 18.88
CA CYS A 130 -3.18 -19.80 19.01
C CYS A 130 -3.49 -19.17 20.37
N ILE A 131 -4.63 -18.49 20.48
CA ILE A 131 -5.20 -18.08 21.76
C ILE A 131 -5.61 -19.35 22.53
N TRP A 132 -5.03 -19.56 23.71
CA TRP A 132 -5.23 -20.73 24.55
C TRP A 132 -6.09 -20.42 25.77
N GLU A 133 -7.35 -20.84 25.72
CA GLU A 133 -8.31 -20.67 26.81
C GLU A 133 -9.12 -21.96 27.00
N ALA A 134 -9.49 -22.25 28.26
CA ALA A 134 -10.26 -23.45 28.62
C ALA A 134 -9.66 -24.78 28.09
N ASN A 135 -8.32 -24.88 28.05
CA ASN A 135 -7.57 -26.03 27.54
C ASN A 135 -7.77 -26.34 26.04
N ALA A 136 -8.09 -25.34 25.22
CA ALA A 136 -8.18 -25.48 23.78
C ALA A 136 -7.79 -24.17 23.07
N CYS A 137 -7.45 -24.26 21.78
CA CYS A 137 -7.33 -23.07 20.94
C CYS A 137 -8.70 -22.44 20.70
N GLN A 138 -8.78 -21.12 20.80
CA GLN A 138 -10.00 -20.36 20.55
C GLN A 138 -9.87 -19.50 19.29
N PRO A 139 -10.98 -19.27 18.57
CA PRO A 139 -10.99 -18.37 17.41
C PRO A 139 -10.83 -16.90 17.81
N SER A 140 -11.23 -16.55 19.02
CA SER A 140 -11.28 -15.18 19.54
C SER A 140 -10.92 -15.20 21.02
N THR A 141 -10.44 -14.09 21.55
CA THR A 141 -10.17 -14.00 22.98
C THR A 141 -11.41 -13.64 23.78
N GLY A 142 -11.58 -14.28 24.94
CA GLY A 142 -12.54 -13.87 25.97
C GLY A 142 -11.92 -12.99 27.06
N SER A 143 -10.64 -12.64 26.93
CA SER A 143 -9.84 -11.92 27.93
C SER A 143 -9.04 -10.80 27.28
N ASP A 144 -8.78 -9.74 28.02
CA ASP A 144 -7.90 -8.67 27.61
C ASP A 144 -6.41 -9.12 27.54
N GLN A 145 -6.06 -10.22 28.23
CA GLN A 145 -4.71 -10.80 28.20
C GLN A 145 -4.80 -12.33 28.14
N PRO A 146 -5.09 -12.92 26.96
CA PRO A 146 -5.14 -14.36 26.81
C PRO A 146 -3.75 -14.99 26.96
N SER A 147 -3.73 -16.27 27.31
CA SER A 147 -2.54 -17.10 27.12
C SER A 147 -2.44 -17.53 25.66
N PHE A 148 -1.23 -17.80 25.20
CA PHE A 148 -0.99 -18.40 23.88
C PHE A 148 -0.33 -19.76 24.02
N ASP A 149 -0.67 -20.66 23.11
CA ASP A 149 0.03 -21.93 22.92
C ASP A 149 0.71 -21.95 21.55
N PHE A 150 2.00 -22.28 21.54
CA PHE A 150 2.83 -22.26 20.34
C PHE A 150 3.34 -23.65 19.98
N GLN A 151 3.20 -24.01 18.69
CA GLN A 151 3.72 -25.26 18.16
C GLN A 151 4.82 -25.00 17.13
N PRO A 152 6.07 -25.47 17.37
CA PRO A 152 7.16 -25.28 16.43
C PRO A 152 6.97 -26.10 15.16
N ASP A 153 7.21 -25.47 14.02
CA ASP A 153 7.17 -26.05 12.69
C ASP A 153 8.06 -25.24 11.73
N GLN A 154 9.32 -25.66 11.58
CA GLN A 154 10.29 -24.99 10.70
C GLN A 154 9.84 -24.90 9.24
N THR A 155 8.92 -25.76 8.80
CA THR A 155 8.38 -25.71 7.43
C THR A 155 7.42 -24.53 7.24
N CYS A 156 6.92 -23.93 8.32
CA CYS A 156 6.05 -22.77 8.32
C CYS A 156 6.78 -21.42 8.30
N ARG A 157 8.12 -21.44 8.39
CA ARG A 157 8.98 -20.23 8.34
C ARG A 157 8.71 -19.35 7.13
N VAL A 158 8.49 -19.99 5.97
CA VAL A 158 8.10 -19.32 4.72
C VAL A 158 6.85 -20.04 4.20
N VAL A 159 5.74 -19.32 4.18
CA VAL A 159 4.46 -19.79 3.68
C VAL A 159 4.40 -19.58 2.17
N THR A 160 3.91 -20.59 1.46
CA THR A 160 3.75 -20.65 0.01
C THR A 160 2.38 -21.25 -0.31
N SER A 161 2.07 -21.43 -1.59
CA SER A 161 0.82 -22.06 -2.01
C SER A 161 0.64 -23.51 -1.53
N THR A 162 1.70 -24.20 -1.09
CA THR A 162 1.60 -25.62 -0.67
C THR A 162 1.41 -25.82 0.83
N ASN A 163 1.63 -24.78 1.65
CA ASN A 163 1.56 -24.85 3.11
C ASN A 163 0.78 -23.65 3.69
N GLN A 164 -0.26 -23.17 3.01
CA GLN A 164 -1.04 -21.98 3.40
C GLN A 164 -1.55 -22.01 4.84
N ASN A 165 -1.92 -23.19 5.35
CA ASN A 165 -2.37 -23.41 6.73
C ASN A 165 -1.31 -23.02 7.78
N CYS A 166 -0.04 -22.85 7.40
CA CYS A 166 0.99 -22.30 8.26
C CYS A 166 0.69 -20.86 8.66
N PHE A 167 0.16 -20.02 7.76
CA PHE A 167 -0.15 -18.63 8.10
C PHE A 167 -1.32 -18.57 9.08
N TYR A 168 -2.42 -19.25 8.77
CA TYR A 168 -3.54 -19.48 9.66
C TYR A 168 -4.38 -20.68 9.19
N ASP A 169 -4.74 -21.57 10.12
CA ASP A 169 -5.62 -22.72 9.94
C ASP A 169 -6.89 -22.53 10.75
N SER A 170 -8.01 -22.30 10.08
CA SER A 170 -9.31 -22.07 10.72
C SER A 170 -9.86 -23.30 11.45
N SER A 171 -9.34 -24.51 11.19
CA SER A 171 -9.79 -25.72 11.88
C SER A 171 -9.16 -25.89 13.26
N SER A 172 -7.94 -25.36 13.44
CA SER A 172 -7.19 -25.41 14.69
C SER A 172 -7.00 -24.05 15.37
N TYR A 173 -7.40 -22.97 14.68
CA TYR A 173 -7.18 -21.56 15.05
C TYR A 173 -5.70 -21.23 15.29
N ARG A 174 -4.80 -21.95 14.59
CA ARG A 174 -3.35 -21.81 14.72
C ARG A 174 -2.74 -21.16 13.50
N GLY A 175 -1.66 -20.40 13.70
CA GLY A 175 -0.94 -19.81 12.58
C GLY A 175 0.33 -19.07 13.00
N THR A 176 1.22 -18.81 12.05
CA THR A 176 2.40 -17.96 12.25
C THR A 176 2.01 -16.49 12.42
N VAL A 177 0.82 -16.07 11.96
CA VAL A 177 0.29 -14.74 12.21
C VAL A 177 -0.13 -14.50 13.66
N MET A 178 -0.38 -15.58 14.42
CA MET A 178 -0.74 -15.53 15.83
C MET A 178 0.56 -15.45 16.66
N VAL A 179 1.08 -14.24 16.79
CA VAL A 179 2.39 -13.97 17.38
C VAL A 179 2.37 -13.85 18.91
N GLY A 180 1.19 -13.79 19.53
CA GLY A 180 1.09 -13.60 20.98
C GLY A 180 1.03 -12.12 21.36
N VAL A 181 0.82 -11.84 22.65
CA VAL A 181 0.51 -10.50 23.18
C VAL A 181 1.42 -10.08 24.33
N THR A 182 2.62 -10.60 24.30
CA THR A 182 3.53 -10.61 25.43
C THR A 182 4.90 -10.07 25.03
N GLY A 183 4.94 -9.38 23.88
CA GLY A 183 6.07 -8.66 23.33
C GLY A 183 6.48 -7.46 24.17
N CYS A 184 7.51 -6.78 23.70
CA CYS A 184 8.06 -5.64 24.40
C CYS A 184 7.22 -4.38 24.18
N GLY A 185 7.00 -3.60 25.24
CA GLY A 185 6.36 -2.28 25.16
C GLY A 185 7.21 -1.18 24.50
N TYR A 186 8.20 -1.55 23.68
CA TYR A 186 8.90 -0.62 22.80
C TYR A 186 8.74 -1.20 21.39
N GLU A 187 7.61 -0.90 20.76
CA GLU A 187 7.19 -1.43 19.48
C GLU A 187 8.04 -0.81 18.38
N ARG A 188 8.83 -1.61 17.66
CA ARG A 188 9.87 -1.09 16.75
C ARG A 188 9.67 -1.52 15.32
N GLY A 189 8.45 -1.66 14.81
CA GLY A 189 8.12 -2.38 13.57
C GLY A 189 9.05 -2.15 12.36
N LEU A 190 9.65 -0.96 12.18
CA LEU A 190 10.58 -0.69 11.08
C LEU A 190 11.98 -1.31 11.27
N ALA A 191 12.48 -1.41 12.51
CA ALA A 191 13.80 -1.98 12.81
C ALA A 191 13.92 -3.50 12.55
N PRO A 192 13.02 -4.38 13.06
CA PRO A 192 13.06 -5.80 12.76
C PRO A 192 12.69 -6.07 11.31
N MET A 193 11.87 -5.23 10.65
CA MET A 193 11.65 -5.30 9.19
C MET A 193 12.98 -5.14 8.43
N ARG A 194 13.78 -4.11 8.78
CA ARG A 194 15.10 -3.91 8.20
C ARG A 194 15.99 -5.14 8.44
N LYS A 195 16.09 -5.59 9.71
CA LYS A 195 16.91 -6.77 10.07
C LYS A 195 16.50 -8.02 9.30
N ALA A 196 15.20 -8.29 9.18
CA ALA A 196 14.66 -9.46 8.49
C ALA A 196 15.10 -9.55 7.02
N LEU A 197 15.36 -8.40 6.40
CA LEU A 197 15.76 -8.25 5.01
C LEU A 197 17.25 -7.93 4.83
N GLU A 198 18.05 -7.93 5.90
CA GLU A 198 19.52 -7.79 5.82
C GLU A 198 20.21 -9.12 5.47
N GLY A 199 21.39 -9.03 4.85
CA GLY A 199 22.15 -10.19 4.38
C GLY A 199 22.41 -11.22 5.47
N ASN A 200 22.75 -10.80 6.70
CA ASN A 200 22.99 -11.74 7.80
C ASN A 200 21.84 -12.71 8.06
N LEU A 201 20.58 -12.25 8.00
CA LEU A 201 19.42 -13.12 8.15
C LEU A 201 19.02 -13.77 6.82
N LEU A 202 19.00 -13.03 5.71
CA LEU A 202 18.65 -13.57 4.39
C LEU A 202 19.61 -14.65 3.88
N ASP A 203 20.87 -14.63 4.30
CA ASP A 203 21.87 -15.64 3.96
C ASP A 203 21.91 -16.78 4.98
N SER A 204 21.09 -16.71 6.04
CA SER A 204 21.00 -17.72 7.10
C SER A 204 19.55 -18.15 7.36
N TYR A 205 18.97 -17.72 8.48
CA TYR A 205 17.68 -18.20 8.94
C TYR A 205 16.51 -17.76 8.05
N ASN A 206 16.54 -16.53 7.51
CA ASN A 206 15.52 -16.00 6.61
C ASN A 206 15.77 -16.37 5.13
N SER A 207 16.68 -17.31 4.86
CA SER A 207 17.04 -17.71 3.51
C SER A 207 15.88 -18.28 2.70
N GLY A 208 15.95 -18.05 1.39
CA GLY A 208 14.96 -18.51 0.42
C GLY A 208 13.71 -17.64 0.31
N PHE A 209 13.61 -16.55 1.08
CA PHE A 209 12.46 -15.63 1.01
C PHE A 209 12.56 -14.59 -0.10
N LEU A 210 13.64 -13.80 -0.14
CA LEU A 210 13.75 -12.65 -1.04
C LEU A 210 14.27 -13.05 -2.42
N ASP A 211 13.48 -12.82 -3.47
CA ASP A 211 13.85 -13.02 -4.87
C ASP A 211 14.07 -11.67 -5.57
N SER A 212 15.01 -11.59 -6.51
CA SER A 212 15.30 -10.32 -7.23
C SER A 212 14.24 -9.92 -8.28
N ASP A 213 13.47 -10.90 -8.76
CA ASP A 213 12.43 -10.78 -9.78
C ASP A 213 11.00 -10.75 -9.22
N ALA A 214 10.84 -10.94 -7.90
CA ALA A 214 9.56 -10.81 -7.21
C ALA A 214 9.31 -9.38 -6.73
N VAL A 215 8.06 -8.93 -6.69
CA VAL A 215 7.69 -7.74 -5.91
C VAL A 215 7.93 -8.02 -4.42
N LEU A 216 8.50 -7.08 -3.68
CA LEU A 216 8.54 -7.12 -2.22
C LEU A 216 7.38 -6.30 -1.67
N ALA A 217 6.45 -6.95 -0.99
CA ALA A 217 5.42 -6.29 -0.22
C ALA A 217 5.76 -6.37 1.27
N VAL A 218 5.65 -5.24 1.98
CA VAL A 218 5.72 -5.22 3.44
C VAL A 218 4.38 -4.72 3.97
N ALA A 219 3.76 -5.49 4.86
CA ALA A 219 2.54 -5.11 5.57
C ALA A 219 2.84 -5.00 7.07
N ILE A 220 2.65 -3.81 7.64
CA ILE A 220 2.78 -3.57 9.08
C ILE A 220 1.39 -3.51 9.69
N ILE A 221 1.19 -4.23 10.80
CA ILE A 221 -0.05 -4.29 11.56
C ILE A 221 0.30 -4.01 13.01
N SER A 222 -0.08 -2.84 13.51
CA SER A 222 0.25 -2.38 14.88
C SER A 222 -0.75 -1.34 15.37
N ASP A 223 -1.11 -1.43 16.63
CA ASP A 223 -1.92 -0.44 17.33
C ASP A 223 -1.08 0.62 18.08
N GLU A 224 0.24 0.59 17.89
CA GLU A 224 1.23 1.51 18.47
C GLU A 224 2.01 2.27 17.36
N ASP A 225 2.87 3.23 17.73
CA ASP A 225 3.80 3.89 16.80
C ASP A 225 5.19 3.21 16.78
N ASP A 226 5.98 3.45 15.73
CA ASP A 226 7.34 2.91 15.62
C ASP A 226 8.33 3.62 16.56
N CYS A 227 9.00 2.87 17.43
CA CYS A 227 9.97 3.39 18.40
C CYS A 227 11.41 3.52 17.84
N GLY A 228 11.60 3.37 16.52
CA GLY A 228 12.90 3.47 15.85
C GLY A 228 13.85 2.30 16.14
N GLU A 229 15.14 2.53 15.95
CA GLU A 229 16.19 1.54 16.20
C GLU A 229 16.51 1.38 17.70
N VAL A 230 17.05 0.22 18.05
CA VAL A 230 17.60 0.00 19.40
C VAL A 230 18.66 1.06 19.69
N GLY A 231 18.48 1.76 20.81
CA GLY A 231 19.34 2.86 21.22
C GLY A 231 18.86 4.25 20.79
N ASP A 232 17.83 4.38 19.95
CA ASP A 232 17.22 5.68 19.61
C ASP A 232 16.51 6.28 20.81
N VAL A 233 15.79 5.46 21.59
CA VAL A 233 15.17 5.87 22.85
C VAL A 233 15.96 5.42 24.08
N ALA A 234 15.83 6.17 25.18
CA ALA A 234 16.29 5.72 26.49
C ALA A 234 15.24 4.78 27.10
N GLU A 235 15.59 3.52 27.24
CA GLU A 235 14.73 2.47 27.79
C GLU A 235 14.88 2.36 29.31
N LYS A 236 13.93 1.67 29.96
CA LYS A 236 13.87 1.50 31.44
C LYS A 236 13.85 2.81 32.23
N THR A 237 13.30 3.86 31.63
CA THR A 237 13.11 5.17 32.25
C THR A 237 11.71 5.27 32.89
N ARG A 238 11.48 6.34 33.66
CA ARG A 238 10.18 6.61 34.28
C ARG A 238 9.03 6.74 33.26
N THR A 239 9.33 7.20 32.06
CA THR A 239 8.38 7.41 30.96
C THR A 239 7.97 6.10 30.27
N GLN A 240 8.76 5.03 30.44
CA GLN A 240 8.52 3.71 29.84
C GLN A 240 8.27 3.82 28.32
N ALA A 241 7.33 3.03 27.79
CA ALA A 241 6.92 2.98 26.38
C ALA A 241 6.51 4.34 25.78
N ASN A 242 5.93 5.24 26.60
CA ASN A 242 5.42 6.53 26.11
C ASN A 242 6.51 7.38 25.42
N ILE A 243 7.78 7.11 25.74
CA ILE A 243 8.91 7.81 25.16
C ILE A 243 9.01 7.65 23.64
N CYS A 244 8.46 6.55 23.09
CA CYS A 244 8.39 6.31 21.65
C CYS A 244 7.58 7.41 20.95
N TYR A 245 6.45 7.81 21.52
CA TYR A 245 5.62 8.91 21.01
C TYR A 245 6.29 10.27 21.12
N TYR A 246 7.08 10.50 22.18
CA TYR A 246 7.76 11.79 22.37
C TYR A 246 8.90 11.92 21.36
N ALA A 247 9.65 10.84 21.16
CA ALA A 247 10.74 10.76 20.19
C ALA A 247 10.23 10.82 18.75
N SER A 248 9.11 10.14 18.45
CA SER A 248 8.44 10.18 17.15
C SER A 248 7.97 11.59 16.80
N LYS A 249 7.34 12.28 17.75
CA LYS A 249 6.91 13.68 17.58
C LYS A 249 8.08 14.68 17.58
N GLY A 250 9.23 14.30 18.15
CA GLY A 250 10.38 15.18 18.41
C GLY A 250 10.18 16.18 19.55
N VAL A 251 9.04 16.15 20.22
CA VAL A 251 8.70 17.03 21.35
C VAL A 251 7.77 16.30 22.31
N GLY A 252 8.09 16.35 23.61
CA GLY A 252 7.33 15.70 24.66
C GLY A 252 6.17 16.56 25.20
N PRO A 253 5.46 16.05 26.23
CA PRO A 253 4.20 16.64 26.68
C PRO A 253 4.32 18.02 27.33
N MET A 254 5.51 18.43 27.76
CA MET A 254 5.78 19.74 28.34
C MET A 254 6.48 20.69 27.37
N GLY A 255 6.62 20.31 26.10
CA GLY A 255 7.31 21.10 25.07
C GLY A 255 8.83 20.90 25.04
N GLU A 256 9.34 19.92 25.79
CA GLU A 256 10.75 19.56 25.82
C GLU A 256 11.15 18.72 24.59
N ASN A 257 12.39 18.87 24.13
CA ASN A 257 12.92 18.18 22.95
C ASN A 257 14.11 17.26 23.28
N VAL A 258 14.35 17.02 24.56
CA VAL A 258 15.41 16.13 25.08
C VAL A 258 14.83 15.21 26.15
N TYR A 259 15.44 14.05 26.34
CA TYR A 259 14.96 13.08 27.34
C TYR A 259 15.09 13.66 28.76
N PRO A 260 14.11 13.42 29.64
CA PRO A 260 14.14 13.92 31.01
C PRO A 260 15.41 13.49 31.74
N GLY A 261 16.18 14.48 32.22
CA GLY A 261 17.41 14.23 32.98
C GLY A 261 18.63 13.86 32.14
N THR A 262 18.63 14.08 30.82
CA THR A 262 19.77 13.83 29.93
C THR A 262 19.94 14.95 28.88
N ASP A 263 21.04 14.93 28.14
CA ASP A 263 21.27 15.80 26.96
C ASP A 263 20.85 15.15 25.63
N LYS A 264 20.27 13.94 25.67
CA LYS A 264 19.90 13.21 24.46
C LYS A 264 18.65 13.88 23.83
N PRO A 265 18.63 14.17 22.52
CA PRO A 265 17.45 14.74 21.86
C PRO A 265 16.41 13.68 21.54
N TYR A 266 15.13 14.06 21.57
CA TYR A 266 14.04 13.27 21.00
C TYR A 266 14.22 13.16 19.48
N ALA A 267 14.91 12.10 19.05
CA ALA A 267 15.20 11.83 17.67
C ALA A 267 15.26 10.32 17.46
N LEU A 268 14.46 9.85 16.50
CA LEU A 268 14.50 8.49 16.02
C LEU A 268 15.23 8.43 14.68
N THR A 269 15.71 7.25 14.32
CA THR A 269 16.20 6.95 12.98
C THR A 269 15.18 7.43 11.95
N PRO A 270 15.58 8.24 10.95
CA PRO A 270 14.66 8.79 9.96
C PRO A 270 13.88 7.70 9.22
N VAL A 271 12.58 7.92 9.02
CA VAL A 271 11.74 6.98 8.26
C VAL A 271 12.24 6.80 6.83
N LYS A 272 12.81 7.87 6.26
CA LYS A 272 13.46 7.85 4.95
C LYS A 272 14.55 6.78 4.81
N ASP A 273 15.29 6.49 5.88
CA ASP A 273 16.34 5.46 5.83
C ASP A 273 15.75 4.06 5.60
N TYR A 274 14.54 3.80 6.11
CA TYR A 274 13.82 2.55 5.85
C TYR A 274 13.24 2.51 4.43
N TYR A 275 12.72 3.63 3.93
CA TYR A 275 12.30 3.75 2.52
C TYR A 275 13.46 3.44 1.57
N ASP A 276 14.60 4.12 1.74
CA ASP A 276 15.79 3.95 0.90
C ASP A 276 16.31 2.51 0.98
N PHE A 277 16.31 1.92 2.18
CA PHE A 277 16.70 0.51 2.39
C PHE A 277 15.81 -0.45 1.61
N LEU A 278 14.49 -0.32 1.70
CA LEU A 278 13.54 -1.19 1.00
C LEU A 278 13.69 -1.06 -0.51
N MET A 279 13.79 0.17 -1.03
CA MET A 279 14.01 0.44 -2.46
C MET A 279 15.31 -0.19 -2.96
N ALA A 280 16.38 -0.10 -2.17
CA ALA A 280 17.67 -0.70 -2.52
C ALA A 280 17.59 -2.23 -2.65
N LYS A 281 16.71 -2.92 -1.91
CA LYS A 281 16.50 -4.39 -2.05
C LYS A 281 16.01 -4.81 -3.43
N LYS A 282 15.43 -3.88 -4.18
CA LYS A 282 14.95 -4.12 -5.54
C LYS A 282 15.69 -3.27 -6.58
N GLY A 283 16.88 -2.78 -6.24
CA GLY A 283 17.71 -1.98 -7.15
C GLY A 283 17.06 -0.66 -7.54
N ASN A 284 16.26 -0.06 -6.63
CA ASN A 284 15.53 1.19 -6.82
C ASN A 284 14.55 1.18 -8.01
N LYS A 285 14.07 -0.01 -8.39
CA LYS A 285 13.03 -0.16 -9.40
C LYS A 285 11.68 0.22 -8.78
N GLU A 286 11.09 1.29 -9.28
CA GLU A 286 9.76 1.76 -8.88
C GLU A 286 8.71 0.64 -9.11
N GLY A 287 7.72 0.52 -8.22
CA GLY A 287 6.71 -0.55 -8.28
C GLY A 287 7.16 -1.94 -7.79
N MET A 288 8.46 -2.19 -7.61
CA MET A 288 8.97 -3.48 -7.12
C MET A 288 8.93 -3.60 -5.59
N VAL A 289 8.64 -2.51 -4.89
CA VAL A 289 8.42 -2.46 -3.45
C VAL A 289 7.05 -1.86 -3.20
N LYS A 290 6.24 -2.54 -2.40
CA LYS A 290 4.91 -2.11 -1.98
C LYS A 290 4.85 -2.09 -0.47
N PHE A 291 4.29 -1.03 0.10
CA PHE A 291 4.19 -0.86 1.54
C PHE A 291 2.74 -0.69 1.95
N ALA A 292 2.28 -1.50 2.90
CA ALA A 292 0.95 -1.45 3.48
C ALA A 292 1.06 -1.21 4.99
N ALA A 293 0.26 -0.30 5.52
CA ALA A 293 0.13 -0.06 6.95
C ALA A 293 -1.33 -0.22 7.38
N ILE A 294 -1.58 -1.12 8.33
CA ILE A 294 -2.84 -1.27 9.05
C ILE A 294 -2.56 -0.81 10.48
N VAL A 295 -2.79 0.46 10.75
CA VAL A 295 -2.31 1.11 11.99
C VAL A 295 -3.36 2.01 12.62
N GLY A 296 -3.12 2.52 13.82
CA GLY A 296 -3.96 3.54 14.41
C GLY A 296 -3.94 4.83 13.57
N VAL A 297 -5.06 5.08 12.88
CA VAL A 297 -5.25 6.24 12.01
C VAL A 297 -6.60 6.90 12.30
N LYS A 298 -6.60 8.23 12.38
CA LYS A 298 -7.81 9.01 12.68
C LYS A 298 -8.76 9.06 11.47
N ASP A 299 -8.20 9.31 10.30
CA ASP A 299 -8.90 9.29 9.02
C ASP A 299 -7.93 8.76 7.94
N LYS A 300 -8.21 7.57 7.40
CA LYS A 300 -7.37 6.96 6.37
C LYS A 300 -7.39 7.71 5.04
N ASN A 301 -8.47 8.46 4.76
CA ASN A 301 -8.60 9.28 3.56
C ASN A 301 -7.91 10.64 3.73
N ASN A 302 -7.61 11.03 4.97
CA ASN A 302 -6.86 12.23 5.30
C ASN A 302 -5.80 11.95 6.38
N PRO A 303 -4.73 11.22 6.04
CA PRO A 303 -3.76 10.70 7.01
C PRO A 303 -2.94 11.78 7.72
N ASP A 304 -2.92 13.01 7.21
CA ASP A 304 -2.30 14.17 7.88
C ASP A 304 -3.04 14.56 9.19
N THR A 305 -4.28 14.11 9.38
CA THR A 305 -5.05 14.37 10.60
C THR A 305 -4.67 13.48 11.78
N THR A 306 -3.91 12.41 11.52
CA THR A 306 -3.39 11.52 12.57
C THR A 306 -2.13 12.15 13.15
N VAL A 307 -2.24 12.67 14.37
CA VAL A 307 -1.16 13.37 15.07
C VAL A 307 -1.02 12.82 16.49
N ILE A 308 0.19 12.93 17.05
CA ILE A 308 0.46 12.58 18.44
C ILE A 308 -0.02 13.73 19.34
N GLU A 309 -1.06 13.47 20.13
CA GLU A 309 -1.51 14.33 21.22
C GLU A 309 -1.28 13.64 22.57
N TYR A 310 -1.21 14.43 23.64
CA TYR A 310 -0.99 13.92 24.99
C TYR A 310 -2.20 14.20 25.88
N GLU A 311 -2.49 13.29 26.80
CA GLU A 311 -3.60 13.44 27.76
C GLU A 311 -3.39 14.60 28.75
N SER A 312 -2.13 14.88 29.10
CA SER A 312 -1.75 15.90 30.08
C SER A 312 -0.38 16.50 29.75
N SER A 313 -0.02 17.61 30.41
CA SER A 313 1.30 18.22 30.30
C SER A 313 2.22 17.74 31.43
N THR A 314 2.55 16.44 31.44
CA THR A 314 3.47 15.82 32.41
C THR A 314 4.50 14.92 31.71
N ASP A 315 5.67 14.72 32.31
CA ASP A 315 6.79 13.91 31.77
C ASP A 315 6.48 12.41 31.62
N THR A 316 5.32 11.98 32.10
CA THR A 316 4.80 10.61 32.02
C THR A 316 3.44 10.54 31.32
N SER A 317 3.02 11.59 30.61
CA SER A 317 1.71 11.61 29.95
C SER A 317 1.60 10.54 28.86
N GLN A 318 0.47 9.85 28.80
CA GLN A 318 0.18 8.95 27.69
C GLN A 318 -0.15 9.74 26.42
N ALA A 319 0.10 9.12 25.28
CA ALA A 319 -0.46 9.57 24.01
C ALA A 319 -1.98 9.35 24.02
N LYS A 320 -2.73 10.19 23.31
CA LYS A 320 -4.15 9.94 23.08
C LYS A 320 -4.33 8.95 21.93
N PRO A 321 -5.33 8.06 21.98
CA PRO A 321 -5.69 7.20 20.85
C PRO A 321 -5.98 7.97 19.56
N ALA A 322 -5.58 7.41 18.42
CA ALA A 322 -5.97 7.89 17.10
C ALA A 322 -7.39 7.42 16.72
N CYS A 323 -7.74 6.20 17.12
CA CYS A 323 -9.03 5.59 16.85
C CYS A 323 -9.40 4.56 17.93
N THR A 324 -10.65 4.11 17.87
CA THR A 324 -11.20 3.09 18.77
C THR A 324 -11.89 2.01 17.94
N THR A 325 -11.58 0.75 18.20
CA THR A 325 -12.22 -0.41 17.59
C THR A 325 -13.74 -0.40 17.87
N PRO A 326 -14.60 -0.53 16.85
CA PRO A 326 -16.04 -0.46 17.03
C PRO A 326 -16.58 -1.52 18.02
N PRO A 327 -17.68 -1.27 18.73
CA PRO A 327 -18.38 -2.28 19.51
C PRO A 327 -18.70 -3.54 18.67
N PRO A 328 -18.65 -4.77 19.24
CA PRO A 328 -18.58 -5.09 20.67
C PRO A 328 -17.14 -5.30 21.18
N CYS A 329 -16.23 -4.34 21.02
CA CYS A 329 -15.03 -4.31 21.85
C CYS A 329 -15.40 -3.89 23.28
N SER A 330 -15.09 -4.74 24.27
CA SER A 330 -15.33 -4.45 25.69
C SER A 330 -14.11 -4.82 26.52
N SER A 331 -13.11 -3.92 26.55
CA SER A 331 -11.97 -4.04 27.46
C SER A 331 -12.12 -3.05 28.61
N ALA A 332 -11.91 -3.51 29.84
CA ALA A 332 -11.76 -2.62 30.99
C ALA A 332 -10.36 -2.00 31.04
N ALA A 333 -9.40 -2.62 30.33
CA ALA A 333 -8.00 -2.22 30.25
C ALA A 333 -7.67 -1.20 29.15
N GLY A 334 -8.63 -0.87 28.26
CA GLY A 334 -8.42 0.12 27.20
C GLY A 334 -7.83 -0.42 25.90
N TYR A 335 -7.73 -1.74 25.72
CA TYR A 335 -7.30 -2.42 24.48
C TYR A 335 -8.29 -2.32 23.30
N CYS A 336 -9.27 -1.42 23.39
CA CYS A 336 -10.12 -1.08 22.25
C CYS A 336 -9.57 0.13 21.48
N HIS A 337 -8.40 0.63 21.84
CA HIS A 337 -7.84 1.85 21.30
C HIS A 337 -6.56 1.53 20.54
N ALA A 338 -6.38 2.18 19.39
CA ALA A 338 -5.09 2.22 18.73
C ALA A 338 -4.51 3.62 18.81
N PHE A 339 -3.24 3.70 19.15
CA PHE A 339 -2.49 4.92 19.22
C PHE A 339 -1.98 5.36 17.84
N PRO A 340 -1.60 6.64 17.66
CA PRO A 340 -1.24 7.17 16.35
C PRO A 340 0.02 6.52 15.76
N GLY A 341 -0.13 5.72 14.69
CA GLY A 341 0.99 5.10 13.96
C GLY A 341 1.70 6.06 12.99
N THR A 342 2.11 7.24 13.49
CA THR A 342 2.54 8.37 12.64
C THR A 342 3.75 8.08 11.77
N ARG A 343 4.70 7.25 12.23
CA ARG A 343 5.90 6.91 11.46
C ARG A 343 5.62 5.89 10.36
N TYR A 344 4.69 4.98 10.59
CA TYR A 344 4.18 4.09 9.53
C TYR A 344 3.44 4.88 8.46
N ILE A 345 2.66 5.90 8.87
CA ILE A 345 2.00 6.83 7.94
C ILE A 345 3.02 7.64 7.14
N GLU A 346 4.12 8.09 7.77
CA GLU A 346 5.21 8.78 7.08
C GLU A 346 5.82 7.89 5.97
N LEU A 347 6.09 6.61 6.27
CA LEU A 347 6.62 5.67 5.28
C LEU A 347 5.62 5.39 4.16
N TYR A 348 4.35 5.18 4.53
CA TYR A 348 3.24 5.03 3.58
C TYR A 348 3.19 6.21 2.61
N LYS A 349 3.28 7.47 3.09
CA LYS A 349 3.23 8.66 2.24
C LYS A 349 4.35 8.69 1.21
N MET A 350 5.55 8.23 1.55
CA MET A 350 6.66 8.14 0.60
C MET A 350 6.35 7.16 -0.54
N PHE A 351 5.75 6.01 -0.24
CA PHE A 351 5.36 5.03 -1.25
C PHE A 351 4.08 5.41 -2.01
N ALA A 352 3.13 6.09 -1.36
CA ALA A 352 1.86 6.51 -1.95
C ALA A 352 2.04 7.52 -3.10
N GLN A 353 3.12 8.30 -3.09
CA GLN A 353 3.49 9.22 -4.19
C GLN A 353 3.58 8.54 -5.55
N THR A 354 3.89 7.24 -5.57
CA THR A 354 4.05 6.41 -6.78
C THR A 354 2.99 5.31 -6.88
N GLY A 355 1.90 5.41 -6.09
CA GLY A 355 0.85 4.38 -6.04
C GLY A 355 1.28 3.06 -5.39
N ASN A 356 2.40 3.05 -4.68
CA ASN A 356 2.99 1.86 -4.04
C ASN A 356 2.78 1.82 -2.52
N GLY A 357 1.89 2.67 -2.00
CA GLY A 357 1.51 2.75 -0.60
C GLY A 357 0.04 2.42 -0.39
N PHE A 358 -0.26 1.59 0.62
CA PHE A 358 -1.61 1.28 1.08
C PHE A 358 -1.73 1.61 2.58
N LEU A 359 -2.84 2.24 2.97
CA LEU A 359 -3.10 2.61 4.37
C LEU A 359 -4.54 2.25 4.73
N ASP A 360 -4.70 1.56 5.86
CA ASP A 360 -6.00 1.32 6.47
C ASP A 360 -5.91 1.46 8.00
N THR A 361 -7.07 1.52 8.64
CA THR A 361 -7.16 1.58 10.10
C THR A 361 -7.08 0.19 10.70
N ILE A 362 -6.39 0.05 11.82
CA ILE A 362 -6.46 -1.17 12.63
C ILE A 362 -7.75 -1.25 13.46
N CYS A 363 -8.40 -0.11 13.71
CA CYS A 363 -9.63 0.00 14.51
C CYS A 363 -10.88 -0.48 13.75
N GLN A 364 -10.94 -1.77 13.46
CA GLN A 364 -12.05 -2.44 12.78
C GLN A 364 -12.22 -3.86 13.33
N ASN A 365 -13.39 -4.46 13.11
CA ASN A 365 -13.71 -5.80 13.64
C ASN A 365 -13.56 -6.94 12.61
N ASP A 366 -13.23 -6.59 11.37
CA ASP A 366 -13.09 -7.54 10.27
C ASP A 366 -12.07 -6.99 9.26
N PHE A 367 -11.00 -7.75 9.02
CA PHE A 367 -9.96 -7.41 8.05
C PHE A 367 -10.20 -8.04 6.67
N HIS A 368 -11.36 -8.65 6.39
CA HIS A 368 -11.63 -9.32 5.12
C HIS A 368 -11.43 -8.41 3.92
N GLU A 369 -12.10 -7.26 3.92
CA GLU A 369 -11.98 -6.27 2.84
C GLU A 369 -10.57 -5.67 2.77
N THR A 370 -9.97 -5.34 3.92
CA THR A 370 -8.59 -4.81 3.97
C THR A 370 -7.60 -5.79 3.37
N LEU A 371 -7.66 -7.07 3.72
CA LEU A 371 -6.78 -8.10 3.17
C LEU A 371 -7.05 -8.37 1.69
N LEU A 372 -8.31 -8.37 1.26
CA LEU A 372 -8.67 -8.45 -0.15
C LEU A 372 -8.02 -7.30 -0.95
N GLN A 373 -8.11 -6.08 -0.42
CA GLN A 373 -7.51 -4.89 -1.01
C GLN A 373 -5.99 -4.96 -1.02
N ILE A 374 -5.34 -5.38 0.07
CA ILE A 374 -3.88 -5.55 0.11
C ILE A 374 -3.41 -6.59 -0.90
N ALA A 375 -4.07 -7.75 -1.00
CA ALA A 375 -3.68 -8.78 -1.97
C ALA A 375 -3.82 -8.28 -3.41
N THR A 376 -4.89 -7.54 -3.71
CA THR A 376 -5.11 -6.90 -5.02
C THR A 376 -4.07 -5.83 -5.29
N PHE A 377 -3.74 -5.02 -4.28
CA PHE A 377 -2.72 -3.99 -4.32
C PHE A 377 -1.33 -4.57 -4.55
N ILE A 378 -1.00 -5.74 -4.00
CA ILE A 378 0.29 -6.42 -4.21
C ILE A 378 0.43 -6.89 -5.65
N ALA A 379 -0.65 -7.45 -6.21
CA ALA A 379 -0.69 -7.88 -7.60
C ALA A 379 -0.64 -6.70 -8.60
N CYS A 380 -0.51 -7.02 -9.88
CA CYS A 380 -0.74 -6.04 -10.93
C CYS A 380 -2.25 -5.73 -11.00
N PRO A 381 -2.67 -4.45 -11.01
CA PRO A 381 -4.08 -4.10 -10.87
C PRO A 381 -4.91 -4.57 -12.07
N ALA A 382 -6.07 -5.16 -11.79
CA ALA A 382 -7.00 -5.57 -12.84
C ALA A 382 -7.65 -4.37 -13.57
N PHE A 383 -7.76 -3.24 -12.85
CA PHE A 383 -8.38 -1.99 -13.29
C PHE A 383 -7.56 -0.79 -12.79
N PHE A 384 -7.55 0.29 -13.56
CA PHE A 384 -6.85 1.53 -13.22
C PHE A 384 -7.88 2.61 -12.85
N GLY A 385 -7.91 2.99 -11.57
CA GLY A 385 -8.91 3.89 -11.02
C GLY A 385 -8.67 5.36 -11.32
N LEU A 386 -9.75 6.13 -11.49
CA LEU A 386 -9.72 7.56 -11.75
C LEU A 386 -10.32 8.34 -10.58
N ASP A 387 -9.75 9.52 -10.32
CA ASP A 387 -10.23 10.44 -9.29
C ASP A 387 -11.34 11.36 -9.81
N GLN A 388 -11.44 11.50 -11.14
CA GLN A 388 -12.40 12.34 -11.84
C GLN A 388 -12.94 11.62 -13.06
N GLN A 389 -14.22 11.82 -13.36
CA GLN A 389 -14.86 11.19 -14.50
C GLN A 389 -14.31 11.72 -15.83
N ILE A 390 -14.36 10.87 -16.85
CA ILE A 390 -14.08 11.25 -18.23
C ILE A 390 -15.39 11.75 -18.85
N LEU A 391 -15.40 13.01 -19.29
CA LEU A 391 -16.58 13.65 -19.90
C LEU A 391 -16.95 13.00 -21.24
N ASP A 392 -15.94 12.78 -22.09
CA ASP A 392 -16.11 12.13 -23.39
C ASP A 392 -15.08 11.00 -23.58
N PRO A 393 -15.44 9.74 -23.29
CA PRO A 393 -14.58 8.58 -23.46
C PRO A 393 -14.14 8.30 -24.91
N ALA A 394 -14.80 8.90 -25.91
CA ALA A 394 -14.41 8.78 -27.31
C ALA A 394 -13.18 9.65 -27.65
N LEU A 395 -12.96 10.73 -26.89
CA LEU A 395 -11.78 11.61 -27.03
C LEU A 395 -10.59 11.16 -26.18
N ALA A 396 -10.79 10.17 -25.32
CA ALA A 396 -9.74 9.64 -24.47
C ALA A 396 -8.79 8.71 -25.24
N ASN A 397 -7.48 8.87 -25.01
CA ASN A 397 -6.42 8.07 -25.60
C ASN A 397 -5.52 7.48 -24.52
N LEU A 398 -5.06 6.24 -24.74
CA LEU A 398 -4.09 5.58 -23.87
C LEU A 398 -2.75 5.43 -24.58
N ILE A 399 -1.68 5.69 -23.84
CA ILE A 399 -0.31 5.42 -24.24
C ILE A 399 0.25 4.44 -23.22
N LEU A 400 0.73 3.29 -23.68
CA LEU A 400 1.32 2.25 -22.86
C LEU A 400 2.82 2.16 -23.18
N ASN A 401 3.67 2.42 -22.19
CA ASN A 401 5.13 2.41 -22.31
C ASN A 401 5.62 3.25 -23.50
N GLY A 402 5.01 4.42 -23.72
CA GLY A 402 5.33 5.34 -24.81
C GLY A 402 4.69 4.99 -26.17
N ASN A 403 3.96 3.88 -26.28
CA ASN A 403 3.28 3.48 -27.52
C ASN A 403 1.78 3.73 -27.41
N THR A 404 1.18 4.35 -28.42
CA THR A 404 -0.27 4.52 -28.48
C THR A 404 -0.96 3.16 -28.47
N VAL A 405 -1.95 3.00 -27.58
CA VAL A 405 -2.80 1.81 -27.50
C VAL A 405 -3.90 1.95 -28.55
N PRO A 406 -4.01 1.03 -29.52
CA PRO A 406 -5.09 1.07 -30.50
C PRO A 406 -6.46 1.02 -29.83
N LYS A 407 -7.45 1.74 -30.34
CA LYS A 407 -8.80 1.74 -29.76
C LYS A 407 -9.48 0.36 -29.89
N TYR A 408 -9.24 -0.34 -30.99
CA TYR A 408 -9.80 -1.65 -31.27
C TYR A 408 -8.73 -2.66 -31.69
N THR A 409 -8.83 -3.87 -31.16
CA THR A 409 -7.92 -4.98 -31.48
C THR A 409 -8.68 -6.31 -31.58
N CYS A 410 -8.17 -7.22 -32.39
CA CYS A 410 -8.70 -8.58 -32.49
C CYS A 410 -8.36 -9.37 -31.23
N THR A 411 -9.27 -10.25 -30.80
CA THR A 411 -9.11 -11.09 -29.59
C THR A 411 -7.98 -12.14 -29.66
N SER A 412 -7.14 -12.12 -30.71
CA SER A 412 -5.91 -12.90 -30.81
C SER A 412 -4.85 -12.36 -29.84
N LYS A 413 -4.19 -13.27 -29.10
CA LYS A 413 -3.11 -12.89 -28.17
C LYS A 413 -1.78 -12.60 -28.87
N GLU A 414 -1.45 -13.34 -29.92
CA GLU A 414 -0.22 -13.13 -30.69
C GLU A 414 -0.41 -13.51 -32.18
N PRO A 415 -0.10 -12.61 -33.13
CA PRO A 415 0.20 -11.19 -32.93
C PRO A 415 -1.04 -10.41 -32.46
N ILE A 416 -0.81 -9.25 -31.82
CA ILE A 416 -1.89 -8.26 -31.66
C ILE A 416 -2.16 -7.63 -33.02
N ILE A 417 -3.43 -7.63 -33.42
CA ILE A 417 -3.89 -7.08 -34.71
C ILE A 417 -4.87 -5.95 -34.41
N GLU A 418 -4.57 -4.74 -34.89
CA GLU A 418 -5.49 -3.60 -34.87
C GLU A 418 -6.59 -3.80 -35.92
N CYS A 419 -7.83 -3.48 -35.55
CA CYS A 419 -9.00 -3.58 -36.42
C CYS A 419 -9.76 -2.25 -36.46
N LEU A 420 -10.64 -2.07 -37.44
CA LEU A 420 -11.21 -0.75 -37.75
C LEU A 420 -12.38 -0.33 -36.84
N GLY A 421 -12.95 -1.26 -36.08
CA GLY A 421 -14.10 -1.02 -35.20
C GLY A 421 -14.91 -2.29 -34.96
N LEU A 422 -15.90 -2.23 -34.07
CA LEU A 422 -16.68 -3.41 -33.63
C LEU A 422 -17.38 -4.18 -34.76
N ASP A 423 -17.71 -3.51 -35.87
CA ASP A 423 -18.33 -4.12 -37.04
C ASP A 423 -17.33 -4.69 -38.06
N ASP A 424 -16.03 -4.61 -37.79
CA ASP A 424 -14.97 -5.14 -38.65
C ASP A 424 -14.92 -6.67 -38.55
N THR A 425 -15.41 -7.31 -39.60
CA THR A 425 -15.44 -8.77 -39.76
C THR A 425 -14.36 -9.29 -40.71
N THR A 426 -13.50 -8.40 -41.23
CA THR A 426 -12.56 -8.72 -42.32
C THR A 426 -11.11 -8.72 -41.89
N THR A 427 -10.74 -7.88 -40.92
CA THR A 427 -9.35 -7.76 -40.46
C THR A 427 -8.96 -8.88 -39.50
N CYS A 428 -9.90 -9.33 -38.66
CA CYS A 428 -9.62 -10.30 -37.62
C CYS A 428 -9.53 -11.74 -38.15
N PRO A 429 -8.53 -12.54 -37.70
CA PRO A 429 -8.43 -13.95 -38.06
C PRO A 429 -9.69 -14.76 -37.75
N SER A 430 -9.89 -15.85 -38.49
CA SER A 430 -11.02 -16.76 -38.26
C SER A 430 -11.10 -17.21 -36.80
N GLY A 431 -12.28 -17.04 -36.20
CA GLY A 431 -12.53 -17.39 -34.78
C GLY A 431 -12.16 -16.28 -33.78
N THR A 432 -11.73 -15.11 -34.26
CA THR A 432 -11.51 -13.91 -33.43
C THR A 432 -12.45 -12.79 -33.84
N THR A 433 -12.65 -11.83 -32.95
CA THR A 433 -13.56 -10.70 -33.16
C THR A 433 -12.86 -9.40 -32.81
N CYS A 434 -13.25 -8.31 -33.48
CA CYS A 434 -12.77 -6.98 -33.17
C CYS A 434 -13.48 -6.46 -31.91
N VAL A 435 -12.71 -6.08 -30.89
CA VAL A 435 -13.24 -5.55 -29.62
C VAL A 435 -12.50 -4.27 -29.22
N GLU A 436 -13.11 -3.46 -28.34
CA GLU A 436 -12.39 -2.37 -27.70
C GLU A 436 -11.19 -2.91 -26.92
N THR A 437 -10.00 -2.38 -27.19
CA THR A 437 -8.74 -2.79 -26.52
C THR A 437 -8.76 -2.43 -25.04
N TRP A 438 -9.44 -1.34 -24.70
CA TRP A 438 -9.64 -0.86 -23.34
C TRP A 438 -11.00 -0.17 -23.21
N LYS A 439 -11.56 -0.19 -22.00
CA LYS A 439 -12.86 0.36 -21.66
C LYS A 439 -12.77 1.26 -20.44
N TYR A 440 -13.43 2.41 -20.50
CA TYR A 440 -13.75 3.22 -19.33
C TYR A 440 -15.13 2.84 -18.80
N CYS A 441 -15.21 2.55 -17.50
CA CYS A 441 -16.45 2.30 -16.78
C CYS A 441 -16.68 3.43 -15.76
N PRO A 442 -17.80 4.17 -15.86
CA PRO A 442 -18.09 5.29 -14.98
C PRO A 442 -18.34 4.81 -13.54
N TYR A 443 -18.29 5.77 -12.61
CA TYR A 443 -18.60 5.51 -11.20
C TYR A 443 -19.96 4.84 -11.01
N GLY A 444 -20.05 3.90 -10.05
CA GLY A 444 -21.22 3.04 -9.85
C GLY A 444 -21.32 1.85 -10.80
N THR A 445 -20.35 1.69 -11.72
CA THR A 445 -20.16 0.48 -12.52
C THR A 445 -18.74 -0.06 -12.37
N HIS A 446 -18.54 -1.33 -12.70
CA HIS A 446 -17.23 -1.98 -12.71
C HIS A 446 -17.01 -2.77 -13.99
N ALA A 447 -15.75 -2.84 -14.40
CA ALA A 447 -15.35 -3.58 -15.59
C ALA A 447 -15.42 -5.09 -15.36
N GLN A 448 -16.03 -5.80 -16.31
CA GLN A 448 -16.11 -7.26 -16.35
C GLN A 448 -15.37 -7.75 -17.58
N LYS A 449 -14.33 -8.56 -17.34
CA LYS A 449 -13.44 -9.06 -18.39
C LYS A 449 -13.95 -10.39 -18.92
N ASN A 450 -14.31 -10.41 -20.21
CA ASN A 450 -14.68 -11.64 -20.91
C ASN A 450 -13.43 -12.29 -21.51
N ALA A 451 -13.19 -13.58 -21.26
CA ALA A 451 -11.97 -14.30 -21.67
C ALA A 451 -11.57 -14.07 -23.13
N ASN A 452 -12.56 -14.02 -24.03
CA ASN A 452 -12.40 -13.82 -25.48
C ASN A 452 -13.35 -12.73 -26.02
N GLY A 453 -13.78 -11.78 -25.19
CA GLY A 453 -14.80 -10.80 -25.54
C GLY A 453 -14.45 -9.39 -25.08
N PRO A 454 -15.30 -8.40 -25.40
CA PRO A 454 -15.09 -7.03 -24.95
C PRO A 454 -15.19 -6.95 -23.43
N VAL A 455 -14.55 -5.94 -22.86
CA VAL A 455 -14.81 -5.54 -21.48
C VAL A 455 -16.18 -4.86 -21.42
N THR A 456 -17.03 -5.30 -20.51
CA THR A 456 -18.34 -4.71 -20.26
C THR A 456 -18.33 -3.94 -18.93
N CYS A 457 -19.21 -2.95 -18.78
CA CYS A 457 -19.40 -2.26 -17.50
C CYS A 457 -20.70 -2.77 -16.87
N GLU A 458 -20.58 -3.40 -15.70
CA GLU A 458 -21.72 -3.92 -14.94
C GLU A 458 -22.03 -3.01 -13.76
N SER A 459 -23.31 -2.93 -13.39
CA SER A 459 -23.76 -2.14 -12.24
C SER A 459 -23.18 -2.66 -10.93
N GLY A 460 -22.72 -1.75 -10.07
CA GLY A 460 -22.07 -2.06 -8.81
C GLY A 460 -20.64 -1.53 -8.77
N LEU A 461 -20.13 -1.30 -7.57
CA LEU A 461 -18.73 -0.90 -7.38
C LEU A 461 -17.82 -2.13 -7.51
N PRO A 462 -16.59 -1.98 -8.04
CA PRO A 462 -15.62 -3.07 -8.08
C PRO A 462 -15.28 -3.52 -6.65
N SER A 463 -14.93 -4.79 -6.47
CA SER A 463 -14.27 -5.23 -5.25
C SER A 463 -12.90 -4.56 -5.14
N GLY A 464 -12.71 -3.74 -4.11
CA GLY A 464 -11.45 -2.99 -3.94
C GLY A 464 -11.63 -1.53 -3.50
N PRO A 465 -10.64 -0.67 -3.77
CA PRO A 465 -10.69 0.75 -3.46
C PRO A 465 -11.82 1.46 -4.23
N ASP A 466 -12.37 2.51 -3.62
CA ASP A 466 -13.39 3.34 -4.26
C ASP A 466 -12.74 4.32 -5.28
N TYR A 467 -13.30 4.40 -6.48
CA TYR A 467 -12.78 5.21 -7.57
C TYR A 467 -13.87 6.18 -8.07
N PRO A 468 -13.97 7.38 -7.47
CA PRO A 468 -15.08 8.31 -7.74
C PRO A 468 -15.13 8.81 -9.19
N GLY A 469 -14.02 8.72 -9.92
CA GLY A 469 -13.93 9.01 -11.35
C GLY A 469 -14.17 7.80 -12.26
N GLY A 470 -14.49 6.62 -11.73
CA GLY A 470 -14.62 5.39 -12.50
C GLY A 470 -13.30 4.63 -12.70
N THR A 471 -13.31 3.64 -13.58
CA THR A 471 -12.18 2.72 -13.81
C THR A 471 -11.86 2.54 -15.29
N LEU A 472 -10.59 2.28 -15.59
CA LEU A 472 -10.12 1.81 -16.88
C LEU A 472 -9.76 0.33 -16.81
N ALA A 473 -10.09 -0.41 -17.86
CA ALA A 473 -9.81 -1.84 -17.95
C ALA A 473 -9.38 -2.23 -19.36
N PHE A 474 -8.40 -3.11 -19.47
CA PHE A 474 -7.94 -3.65 -20.75
C PHE A 474 -8.65 -4.97 -21.07
N ALA A 475 -8.87 -5.21 -22.37
CA ALA A 475 -9.32 -6.51 -22.84
C ALA A 475 -8.27 -7.58 -22.57
N ASN A 476 -8.70 -8.83 -22.32
CA ASN A 476 -7.82 -9.89 -21.83
C ASN A 476 -6.63 -10.22 -22.74
N HIS A 477 -6.76 -10.04 -24.06
CA HIS A 477 -5.66 -10.27 -25.00
C HIS A 477 -4.65 -9.11 -25.05
N TYR A 478 -5.03 -7.93 -24.55
CA TYR A 478 -4.19 -6.73 -24.47
C TYR A 478 -4.02 -6.25 -23.02
N ASP A 479 -4.13 -7.15 -22.04
CA ASP A 479 -3.96 -6.76 -20.64
C ASP A 479 -2.45 -6.61 -20.32
N PRO A 480 -1.95 -5.40 -20.02
CA PRO A 480 -0.53 -5.16 -19.80
C PRO A 480 0.01 -6.00 -18.63
N CYS A 481 -0.82 -6.30 -17.62
CA CYS A 481 -0.44 -7.16 -16.50
C CYS A 481 -0.21 -8.62 -16.90
N THR A 482 -0.64 -9.03 -18.10
CA THR A 482 -0.51 -10.42 -18.58
C THR A 482 0.64 -10.59 -19.57
N PHE A 483 0.81 -9.67 -20.53
CA PHE A 483 1.84 -9.81 -21.56
C PHE A 483 3.16 -9.11 -21.21
N ILE A 484 3.15 -8.10 -20.33
CA ILE A 484 4.39 -7.56 -19.75
C ILE A 484 4.75 -8.44 -18.56
N THR A 485 5.70 -9.35 -18.78
CA THR A 485 6.09 -10.35 -17.77
C THR A 485 7.15 -9.85 -16.79
N GLN A 486 7.85 -8.76 -17.14
CA GLN A 486 8.83 -8.09 -16.28
C GLN A 486 9.01 -6.64 -16.73
N GLY A 487 9.18 -5.73 -15.76
CA GLY A 487 9.45 -4.31 -16.01
C GLY A 487 8.31 -3.40 -15.56
N ALA A 488 8.32 -2.17 -16.03
CA ALA A 488 7.29 -1.17 -15.71
C ALA A 488 6.16 -1.17 -16.75
N ILE A 489 4.96 -0.87 -16.25
CA ILE A 489 3.77 -0.46 -16.98
C ILE A 489 3.59 1.02 -16.67
N ASP A 490 3.81 1.84 -17.67
CA ASP A 490 3.52 3.26 -17.72
C ASP A 490 2.30 3.45 -18.61
N ILE A 491 1.15 3.75 -18.00
CA ILE A 491 -0.07 4.08 -18.74
C ILE A 491 -0.31 5.57 -18.61
N GLU A 492 -0.31 6.28 -19.73
CA GLU A 492 -0.73 7.66 -19.79
C GLU A 492 -2.11 7.74 -20.45
N LEU A 493 -3.09 8.20 -19.68
CA LEU A 493 -4.41 8.57 -20.15
C LEU A 493 -4.43 10.07 -20.47
N VAL A 494 -4.69 10.39 -21.73
CA VAL A 494 -5.02 11.75 -22.18
C VAL A 494 -6.53 11.81 -22.35
N TYR A 495 -7.22 12.68 -21.63
CA TYR A 495 -8.69 12.72 -21.62
C TYR A 495 -9.24 14.12 -21.35
N VAL A 496 -10.53 14.31 -21.61
CA VAL A 496 -11.29 15.51 -21.23
C VAL A 496 -12.01 15.22 -19.92
N PRO A 497 -11.65 15.89 -18.80
CA PRO A 497 -12.33 15.70 -17.52
C PRO A 497 -13.71 16.38 -17.53
N GLU A 498 -14.64 15.85 -16.73
CA GLU A 498 -15.93 16.50 -16.41
C GLU A 498 -15.78 17.75 -15.54
#